data_AF-A0A3P7JG88-F1
#
_entry.id   AF-A0A3P7JG88-F1
#
_cell.length_a   1.000
_cell.length_b   1.000
_cell.length_c   1.000
_cell.angle_alpha   90.00
_cell.angle_beta   90.00
_cell.angle_gamma   90.00
#
_symmetry.space_group_name_H-M   'P 1'
#
loop_
_entity.id
_entity.type
_entity.pdbx_description
1 polymer ?
#
loop_
_entity_poly.entity_id
_entity_poly.type
_entity_poly.pdbx_seq_one_letter_code
_entity_poly.pdbx_strand_id
1 'polypeptide(L)'
;MGFSSKIFNATRIQRPFDRKKILLDSKANMTITYNRQLQNYTNNTFKNVLKAIKSVSRVTVVCLESADARRNMYIAIAEEGMNTNEYVYLLLDNRKLGFNEEWKLQDGTSDGKDSVALSAAKKFFVIDSQPLNSSDQFVTDVIAKIQQPPFNCIDCSTLDPDTIQVCRFICL
;
A
#
# COMPACT_ATOMS: atom_id res chain seq x y z
N MET A 1 -24.57 12.23 -31.25
CA MET A 1 -24.17 12.14 -29.83
C MET A 1 -23.22 10.96 -29.70
N GLY A 2 -21.91 11.19 -29.75
CA GLY A 2 -20.89 10.14 -29.70
C GLY A 2 -20.10 10.24 -28.40
N PHE A 3 -20.19 9.22 -27.54
CA PHE A 3 -19.27 9.06 -26.42
C PHE A 3 -18.03 8.32 -26.92
N SER A 4 -16.96 9.08 -27.12
CA SER A 4 -15.64 8.57 -27.46
C SER A 4 -15.07 7.76 -26.29
N SER A 5 -14.68 6.52 -26.60
CA SER A 5 -13.91 5.61 -25.78
C SER A 5 -12.67 6.29 -25.19
N LYS A 6 -12.62 6.47 -23.86
CA LYS A 6 -11.36 6.64 -23.15
C LYS A 6 -10.90 5.28 -22.67
N ILE A 7 -9.95 4.71 -23.40
CA ILE A 7 -9.13 3.58 -22.99
C ILE A 7 -8.49 3.97 -21.65
N PHE A 8 -9.01 3.43 -20.54
CA PHE A 8 -8.45 3.61 -19.21
C PHE A 8 -7.26 2.68 -19.04
N ASN A 9 -6.12 3.07 -19.64
CA ASN A 9 -4.82 2.52 -19.28
C ASN A 9 -4.35 3.24 -18.00
N ALA A 10 -4.96 2.90 -16.87
CA ALA A 10 -4.62 3.46 -15.56
C ALA A 10 -4.16 2.32 -14.65
N THR A 11 -2.85 2.32 -14.40
CA THR A 11 -2.10 1.56 -13.40
C THR A 11 -2.95 1.22 -12.17
N ARG A 12 -2.92 -0.06 -11.80
CA ARG A 12 -3.84 -0.78 -10.89
C ARG A 12 -4.05 -0.13 -9.49
N ILE A 13 -3.21 0.81 -9.07
CA ILE A 13 -3.20 1.44 -7.74
C ILE A 13 -3.70 2.91 -7.74
N GLN A 14 -3.77 3.56 -8.90
CA GLN A 14 -4.01 5.01 -8.98
C GLN A 14 -5.48 5.39 -8.73
N ARG A 15 -6.39 4.64 -9.38
CA ARG A 15 -7.84 4.90 -9.32
C ARG A 15 -8.43 4.76 -7.90
N PRO A 16 -8.00 3.80 -7.06
CA PRO A 16 -8.43 3.74 -5.67
C PRO A 16 -7.96 4.93 -4.82
N PHE A 17 -6.76 5.46 -5.05
CA PHE A 17 -6.17 6.49 -4.19
C PHE A 17 -6.79 7.88 -4.44
N ASP A 18 -6.97 8.26 -5.71
CA ASP A 18 -7.62 9.54 -6.06
C ASP A 18 -9.09 9.58 -5.62
N ARG A 19 -9.79 8.45 -5.75
CA ARG A 19 -11.18 8.33 -5.26
C ARG A 19 -11.25 8.35 -3.73
N LYS A 20 -10.26 7.78 -3.04
CA LYS A 20 -10.16 7.84 -1.57
C LYS A 20 -9.80 9.24 -1.05
N LYS A 21 -8.97 10.01 -1.77
CA LYS A 21 -8.66 11.41 -1.41
C LYS A 21 -9.91 12.28 -1.31
N ILE A 22 -10.79 12.20 -2.32
CA ILE A 22 -12.05 12.95 -2.36
C ILE A 22 -12.98 12.56 -1.20
N LEU A 23 -12.97 11.28 -0.78
CA LEU A 23 -13.79 10.79 0.33
C LEU A 23 -13.25 11.22 1.70
N LEU A 24 -11.93 11.29 1.88
CA LEU A 24 -11.30 11.74 3.12
C LEU A 24 -11.52 13.24 3.36
N ASP A 25 -11.35 14.04 2.31
CA ASP A 25 -11.53 15.50 2.38
C ASP A 25 -13.01 15.88 2.62
N SER A 26 -13.97 15.09 2.12
CA SER A 26 -15.41 15.43 2.20
C SER A 26 -16.15 14.88 3.43
N LYS A 27 -15.64 13.84 4.10
CA LYS A 27 -16.36 13.17 5.20
C LYS A 27 -15.63 13.12 6.54
N ALA A 28 -14.31 13.27 6.58
CA ALA A 28 -13.52 12.99 7.78
C ALA A 28 -12.86 14.23 8.41
N ASN A 29 -13.13 15.45 7.92
CA ASN A 29 -12.38 16.66 8.32
C ASN A 29 -10.86 16.44 8.33
N MET A 30 -10.37 15.64 7.38
CA MET A 30 -8.97 15.26 7.26
C MET A 30 -8.43 15.89 5.98
N THR A 31 -7.27 16.51 6.05
CA THR A 31 -6.65 17.18 4.89
C THR A 31 -5.40 16.42 4.48
N ILE A 32 -5.35 15.96 3.23
CA ILE A 32 -4.13 15.38 2.66
C ILE A 32 -3.22 16.51 2.17
N THR A 33 -2.19 16.82 2.96
CA THR A 33 -1.25 17.93 2.70
C THR A 33 -0.18 17.59 1.67
N TYR A 34 0.10 16.30 1.46
CA TYR A 34 1.10 15.84 0.50
C TYR A 34 0.66 14.53 -0.14
N ASN A 35 0.75 14.44 -1.47
CA ASN A 35 0.51 13.22 -2.24
C ASN A 35 1.55 13.11 -3.35
N ARG A 36 2.18 11.95 -3.48
CA ARG A 36 3.14 11.68 -4.55
C ARG A 36 3.16 10.20 -4.92
N GLN A 37 3.07 9.93 -6.22
CA GLN A 37 3.40 8.62 -6.76
C GLN A 37 4.90 8.55 -7.05
N LEU A 38 5.53 7.46 -6.62
CA LEU A 38 6.93 7.18 -6.88
C LEU A 38 7.04 6.19 -8.05
N GLN A 39 7.83 6.57 -9.05
CA GLN A 39 8.20 5.70 -10.19
C GLN A 39 9.55 5.00 -9.94
N ASN A 40 10.43 5.62 -9.14
CA ASN A 40 11.75 5.11 -8.81
C ASN A 40 11.87 4.93 -7.29
N TYR A 41 12.37 3.76 -6.85
CA TYR A 41 12.43 3.36 -5.45
C TYR A 41 13.86 3.38 -4.89
N THR A 42 14.62 4.42 -5.21
CA THR A 42 15.99 4.60 -4.70
C THR A 42 15.97 5.33 -3.36
N ASN A 43 16.97 5.08 -2.51
CA ASN A 43 17.14 5.78 -1.22
C ASN A 43 17.08 7.32 -1.40
N ASN A 44 17.80 7.88 -2.39
CA ASN A 44 17.78 9.32 -2.66
C ASN A 44 16.39 9.86 -3.02
N THR A 45 15.59 9.08 -3.75
CA THR A 45 14.21 9.47 -4.08
C THR A 45 13.37 9.55 -2.81
N PHE A 46 13.49 8.56 -1.92
CA PHE A 46 12.78 8.57 -0.64
C PHE A 46 13.23 9.73 0.25
N LYS A 47 14.53 10.00 0.37
CA LYS A 47 15.04 11.16 1.14
C LYS A 47 14.43 12.48 0.68
N ASN A 48 14.40 12.71 -0.63
CA ASN A 48 13.81 13.93 -1.18
C ASN A 48 12.32 14.06 -0.85
N VAL A 49 11.58 12.96 -0.89
CA VAL A 49 10.17 12.93 -0.50
C VAL A 49 9.99 13.15 1.00
N LEU A 50 10.80 12.48 1.82
CA LEU A 50 10.76 12.60 3.27
C LEU A 50 11.05 14.04 3.72
N LYS A 51 12.02 14.72 3.11
CA LYS A 51 12.29 16.14 3.37
C LYS A 51 11.09 17.04 3.08
N ALA A 52 10.36 16.78 1.99
CA ALA A 52 9.14 17.51 1.68
C ALA A 52 8.06 17.23 2.75
N ILE A 53 7.83 15.96 3.09
CA ILE A 53 6.82 15.53 4.07
C ILE A 53 7.13 16.05 5.48
N LYS A 54 8.41 16.12 5.87
CA LYS A 54 8.87 16.54 7.20
C LYS A 54 8.35 17.92 7.60
N SER A 55 8.11 18.81 6.64
CA SER A 55 7.59 20.16 6.91
C SER A 55 6.07 20.24 7.05
N VAL A 56 5.31 19.25 6.57
CA VAL A 56 3.85 19.35 6.38
C VAL A 56 3.03 18.22 7.00
N SER A 57 3.65 17.11 7.41
CA SER A 57 2.94 16.00 8.04
C SER A 57 3.78 15.24 9.07
N ARG A 58 3.08 14.59 10.00
CA ARG A 58 3.61 13.63 10.99
C ARG A 58 3.01 12.24 10.84
N VAL A 59 1.90 12.12 10.10
CA VAL A 59 1.26 10.84 9.76
C VAL A 59 1.40 10.64 8.27
N THR A 60 2.06 9.55 7.86
CA THR A 60 2.31 9.25 6.45
C THR A 60 1.69 7.91 6.09
N VAL A 61 0.79 7.91 5.12
CA VAL A 61 0.24 6.69 4.52
C VAL A 61 1.10 6.32 3.33
N VAL A 62 1.54 5.06 3.29
CA VAL A 62 2.47 4.55 2.28
C VAL A 62 1.89 3.27 1.68
N CYS A 63 2.04 3.13 0.37
CA CYS A 63 1.77 1.88 -0.33
C CYS A 63 2.97 1.60 -1.25
N LEU A 64 3.64 0.47 -1.02
CA LEU A 64 4.83 0.03 -1.76
C LEU A 64 4.72 -1.47 -1.99
N GLU A 65 4.79 -1.90 -3.25
CA GLU A 65 4.60 -3.31 -3.63
C GLU A 65 5.88 -4.15 -3.48
N SER A 66 7.06 -3.53 -3.67
CA SER A 66 8.35 -4.22 -3.64
C SER A 66 8.96 -4.23 -2.23
N ALA A 67 9.58 -5.35 -1.85
CA ALA A 67 10.38 -5.48 -0.63
C ALA A 67 11.57 -4.49 -0.64
N ASP A 68 12.27 -4.37 -1.76
CA ASP A 68 13.41 -3.45 -1.92
C ASP A 68 12.98 -1.99 -1.74
N ALA A 69 11.81 -1.63 -2.26
CA ALA A 69 11.27 -0.28 -2.11
C ALA A 69 11.00 0.06 -0.63
N ARG A 70 10.46 -0.89 0.14
CA ARG A 70 10.23 -0.69 1.58
C ARG A 70 11.52 -0.64 2.37
N ARG A 71 12.45 -1.53 2.08
CA ARG A 71 13.77 -1.50 2.72
C ARG A 71 14.46 -0.17 2.50
N ASN A 72 14.48 0.32 1.25
CA ASN A 72 15.06 1.62 0.90
C ASN A 72 14.34 2.77 1.61
N MET A 73 13.02 2.68 1.79
CA MET A 73 12.26 3.66 2.56
C MET A 73 12.62 3.63 4.05
N TYR A 74 12.72 2.45 4.68
CA TYR A 74 13.11 2.33 6.09
C TYR A 74 14.47 2.95 6.35
N ILE A 75 15.45 2.64 5.49
CA ILE A 75 16.78 3.22 5.57
C ILE A 75 16.71 4.75 5.43
N ALA A 76 15.98 5.26 4.44
CA ALA A 76 15.85 6.70 4.23
C ALA A 76 15.18 7.41 5.42
N ILE A 77 14.17 6.79 6.05
CA ILE A 77 13.50 7.33 7.25
C ILE A 77 14.50 7.47 8.41
N ALA A 78 15.30 6.43 8.66
CA ALA A 78 16.31 6.46 9.71
C ALA A 78 17.41 7.50 9.41
N GLU A 79 17.91 7.54 8.18
CA GLU A 79 18.96 8.48 7.75
C GLU A 79 18.49 9.95 7.78
N GLU A 80 17.19 10.24 7.61
CA GLU A 80 16.61 11.59 7.73
C GLU A 80 16.14 11.94 9.16
N GLY A 81 16.38 11.04 10.12
CA GLY A 81 16.02 11.21 11.53
C GLY A 81 14.51 11.27 11.76
N MET A 82 13.72 10.58 10.93
CA MET A 82 12.26 10.54 11.01
C MET A 82 11.74 9.22 11.61
N ASN A 83 12.62 8.43 12.25
CA ASN A 83 12.28 7.23 13.03
C ASN A 83 12.08 7.53 14.53
N THR A 84 11.69 8.76 14.88
CA THR A 84 11.38 9.18 16.26
C THR A 84 9.92 8.88 16.63
N ASN A 85 9.52 9.18 17.87
CA ASN A 85 8.11 9.04 18.30
C ASN A 85 7.20 10.16 17.78
N GLU A 86 7.72 11.10 16.99
CA GLU A 86 6.93 12.17 16.38
C GLU A 86 6.24 11.75 15.09
N TYR A 87 6.65 10.64 14.48
CA TYR A 87 6.17 10.20 13.17
C TYR A 87 5.46 8.85 13.27
N VAL A 88 4.33 8.74 12.57
CA VAL A 88 3.58 7.50 12.39
C VAL A 88 3.51 7.16 10.91
N TYR A 89 3.84 5.93 10.57
CA TYR A 89 3.77 5.42 9.21
C TYR A 89 2.71 4.34 9.11
N LEU A 90 1.73 4.52 8.22
CA LEU A 90 0.70 3.55 7.92
C LEU A 90 1.06 2.86 6.61
N LEU A 91 1.52 1.61 6.65
CA LEU A 91 1.79 0.82 5.44
C LEU A 91 0.51 0.10 5.04
N LEU A 92 -0.01 0.43 3.87
CA LEU A 92 -1.07 -0.34 3.22
C LEU A 92 -0.42 -1.45 2.40
N ASP A 93 -0.45 -2.68 2.93
CA ASP A 93 -0.04 -3.89 2.22
C ASP A 93 -1.31 -4.69 1.83
N ASN A 94 -1.29 -5.37 0.69
CA ASN A 94 -2.39 -6.25 0.25
C ASN A 94 -1.88 -7.65 -0.09
N ARG A 95 -0.65 -7.98 0.33
CA ARG A 95 0.02 -9.22 -0.05
C ARG A 95 -0.15 -10.32 0.99
N LYS A 96 -0.83 -10.06 2.13
CA LYS A 96 -1.03 -11.03 3.23
C LYS A 96 0.27 -11.51 3.88
N LEU A 97 1.34 -10.72 3.77
CA LEU A 97 2.64 -11.07 4.33
C LEU A 97 2.83 -10.52 5.75
N GLY A 98 1.94 -9.63 6.20
CA GLY A 98 2.06 -8.99 7.51
C GLY A 98 3.40 -8.25 7.67
N PHE A 99 3.86 -8.13 8.93
CA PHE A 99 5.18 -7.58 9.23
C PHE A 99 6.25 -8.65 9.02
N ASN A 100 6.69 -8.81 7.78
CA ASN A 100 7.76 -9.73 7.41
C ASN A 100 9.15 -9.08 7.60
N GLU A 101 10.23 -9.85 7.47
CA GLU A 101 11.61 -9.39 7.63
C GLU A 101 12.13 -8.59 6.43
N GLU A 102 11.31 -7.74 5.81
CA GLU A 102 11.69 -6.94 4.63
C GLU A 102 12.67 -5.81 4.95
N TRP A 103 13.00 -5.61 6.23
CA TRP A 103 14.06 -4.72 6.67
C TRP A 103 15.47 -5.30 6.43
N LYS A 104 15.62 -6.62 6.20
CA LYS A 104 16.87 -7.26 5.79
C LYS A 104 16.93 -7.57 4.29
N LEU A 105 18.14 -7.69 3.77
CA LEU A 105 18.36 -8.24 2.43
C LEU A 105 17.98 -9.72 2.40
N GLN A 106 17.25 -10.14 1.37
CA GLN A 106 16.73 -11.51 1.24
C GLN A 106 17.69 -12.45 0.52
N ASP A 107 18.74 -11.92 -0.11
CA ASP A 107 19.77 -12.66 -0.83
C ASP A 107 20.87 -13.23 0.09
N GLY A 108 20.77 -13.00 1.40
CA GLY A 108 21.75 -13.43 2.39
C GLY A 108 23.01 -12.56 2.45
N THR A 109 23.09 -11.49 1.66
CA THR A 109 24.17 -10.51 1.73
C THR A 109 23.95 -9.52 2.88
N SER A 110 25.02 -8.83 3.30
CA SER A 110 24.92 -7.78 4.32
C SER A 110 25.54 -6.48 3.79
N ASP A 111 24.76 -5.41 3.81
CA ASP A 111 25.20 -4.04 3.49
C ASP A 111 25.45 -3.21 4.77
N GLY A 112 25.38 -3.84 5.94
CA GLY A 112 25.52 -3.18 7.24
C GLY A 112 24.35 -2.27 7.64
N LYS A 113 23.24 -2.23 6.88
CA LYS A 113 22.10 -1.34 7.13
C LYS A 113 20.89 -2.01 7.75
N ASP A 114 20.93 -3.31 8.02
CA ASP A 114 19.77 -4.04 8.54
C ASP A 114 19.29 -3.51 9.89
N SER A 115 20.21 -3.15 10.81
CA SER A 115 19.85 -2.56 12.11
C SER A 115 19.22 -1.17 11.95
N VAL A 116 19.70 -0.39 10.98
CA VAL A 116 19.18 0.94 10.63
C VAL A 116 17.77 0.80 10.05
N ALA A 117 17.58 -0.10 9.09
CA ALA A 117 16.28 -0.40 8.49
C ALA A 117 15.29 -0.90 9.55
N LEU A 118 15.70 -1.83 10.41
CA LEU A 118 14.87 -2.37 11.49
C LEU A 118 14.41 -1.28 12.46
N SER A 119 15.29 -0.32 12.78
CA SER A 119 14.94 0.79 13.69
C SER A 119 13.77 1.64 13.15
N ALA A 120 13.72 1.86 11.84
CA ALA A 120 12.62 2.57 11.19
C ALA A 120 11.40 1.69 10.95
N ALA A 121 11.60 0.42 10.58
CA ALA A 121 10.51 -0.53 10.34
C ALA A 121 9.61 -0.68 11.58
N LYS A 122 10.19 -0.64 12.79
CA LYS A 122 9.45 -0.65 14.07
C LYS A 122 8.47 0.52 14.27
N LYS A 123 8.52 1.57 13.43
CA LYS A 123 7.61 2.72 13.47
C LYS A 123 6.42 2.59 12.52
N PHE A 124 6.31 1.47 11.82
CA PHE A 124 5.22 1.20 10.90
C PHE A 124 4.08 0.46 11.56
N PHE A 125 2.88 0.93 11.27
CA PHE A 125 1.64 0.21 11.47
C PHE A 125 1.23 -0.40 10.13
N VAL A 126 1.17 -1.73 10.04
CA VAL A 126 0.85 -2.42 8.79
C VAL A 126 -0.64 -2.75 8.75
N ILE A 127 -1.33 -2.18 7.77
CA ILE A 127 -2.71 -2.51 7.43
C ILE A 127 -2.64 -3.49 6.28
N ASP A 128 -2.96 -4.75 6.55
CA ASP A 128 -2.97 -5.81 5.54
C ASP A 128 -4.39 -6.28 5.23
N SER A 129 -4.55 -6.84 4.05
CA SER A 129 -5.68 -7.69 3.71
C SER A 129 -5.68 -8.95 4.58
N GLN A 130 -6.84 -9.32 5.10
CA GLN A 130 -7.01 -10.61 5.78
C GLN A 130 -7.83 -11.55 4.88
N PRO A 131 -7.63 -12.88 4.98
CA PRO A 131 -8.53 -13.84 4.37
C PRO A 131 -9.95 -13.56 4.85
N LEU A 132 -10.88 -13.45 3.92
CA LEU A 132 -12.29 -13.33 4.29
C LEU A 132 -12.77 -14.72 4.70
N ASN A 133 -13.27 -14.88 5.92
CA ASN A 133 -14.12 -16.03 6.25
C ASN A 133 -15.49 -15.80 5.60
N SER A 134 -15.57 -15.99 4.28
CA SER A 134 -16.77 -15.77 3.48
C SER A 134 -17.67 -16.99 3.49
N SER A 135 -18.98 -16.79 3.53
CA SER A 135 -19.93 -17.85 3.20
C SER A 135 -19.82 -18.22 1.72
N ASP A 136 -20.16 -19.47 1.38
CA ASP A 136 -20.22 -19.97 0.00
C ASP A 136 -21.12 -19.09 -0.89
N GLN A 137 -22.14 -18.46 -0.29
CA GLN A 137 -23.04 -17.53 -0.95
C GLN A 137 -22.31 -16.28 -1.46
N PHE A 138 -21.40 -15.70 -0.66
CA PHE A 138 -20.63 -14.52 -1.08
C PHE A 138 -19.72 -14.83 -2.28
N VAL A 139 -19.06 -15.99 -2.27
CA VAL A 139 -18.21 -16.44 -3.38
C VAL A 139 -19.03 -16.59 -4.66
N THR A 140 -20.21 -17.21 -4.55
CA THR A 140 -21.16 -17.39 -5.66
C THR A 140 -21.60 -16.05 -6.25
N ASP A 141 -21.94 -15.08 -5.39
CA ASP A 141 -22.40 -13.76 -5.83
C ASP A 141 -21.30 -12.97 -6.55
N VAL A 142 -20.04 -13.08 -6.09
CA VAL A 142 -18.90 -12.42 -6.74
C VAL A 142 -18.60 -13.04 -8.11
N ILE A 143 -18.64 -14.37 -8.25
CA ILE A 143 -18.49 -15.07 -9.53
C ILE A 143 -19.57 -14.60 -10.52
N ALA A 144 -20.84 -14.59 -10.09
CA ALA A 144 -21.94 -14.14 -10.93
C ALA A 144 -21.76 -12.67 -11.39
N LYS A 145 -21.16 -11.82 -10.55
CA LYS A 145 -20.92 -10.40 -10.87
C LYS A 145 -19.72 -10.18 -11.78
N ILE A 146 -18.64 -10.97 -11.67
CA ILE A 146 -17.45 -10.81 -12.52
C ILE A 146 -17.69 -11.25 -13.96
N GLN A 147 -18.68 -12.13 -14.16
CA GLN A 147 -19.19 -12.52 -15.48
C GLN A 147 -20.02 -11.41 -16.15
N GLN A 148 -20.52 -10.44 -15.38
CA GLN A 148 -21.27 -9.30 -15.91
C GLN A 148 -20.33 -8.16 -16.36
N PRO A 149 -20.82 -7.23 -17.20
CA PRO A 149 -20.09 -6.00 -17.50
C PRO A 149 -19.70 -5.24 -16.22
N PRO A 150 -18.50 -4.63 -16.15
CA PRO A 150 -17.55 -4.38 -17.23
C PRO A 150 -16.48 -5.47 -17.43
N PHE A 151 -16.46 -6.50 -16.58
CA PHE A 151 -15.38 -7.49 -16.56
C PHE A 151 -15.59 -8.59 -17.59
N ASN A 152 -16.85 -9.00 -17.83
CA ASN A 152 -17.23 -10.01 -18.83
C ASN A 152 -16.32 -11.25 -18.81
N CYS A 153 -15.92 -11.70 -17.62
CA CYS A 153 -14.99 -12.81 -17.48
C CYS A 153 -15.72 -14.13 -17.75
N ILE A 154 -15.31 -14.88 -18.77
CA ILE A 154 -15.99 -16.12 -19.20
C ILE A 154 -15.42 -17.35 -18.47
N ASP A 155 -14.16 -17.27 -18.05
CA ASP A 155 -13.37 -18.35 -17.42
C ASP A 155 -13.20 -18.17 -15.91
N CYS A 156 -13.85 -17.18 -15.30
CA CYS A 156 -13.85 -16.98 -13.84
C CYS A 156 -14.87 -17.88 -13.12
N SER A 157 -14.84 -19.20 -13.35
CA SER A 157 -15.82 -20.16 -12.79
C SER A 157 -15.53 -20.59 -11.36
N THR A 158 -14.31 -20.35 -10.87
CA THR A 158 -13.88 -20.73 -9.51
C THR A 158 -13.06 -19.59 -8.94
N LEU A 159 -13.50 -19.04 -7.81
CA LEU A 159 -12.67 -18.17 -6.97
C LEU A 159 -12.18 -19.01 -5.80
N ASP A 160 -10.87 -19.05 -5.62
CA ASP A 160 -10.28 -19.65 -4.44
C ASP A 160 -10.59 -18.75 -3.22
N PRO A 161 -11.32 -19.24 -2.21
CA PRO A 161 -11.60 -18.48 -0.99
C PRO A 161 -10.34 -17.94 -0.32
N ASP A 162 -9.19 -18.63 -0.46
CA ASP A 162 -7.91 -18.18 0.07
C ASP A 162 -7.34 -16.97 -0.67
N THR A 163 -7.84 -16.67 -1.87
CA THR A 163 -7.47 -15.49 -2.67
C THR A 163 -8.45 -14.32 -2.53
N ILE A 164 -9.63 -14.54 -1.96
CA ILE A 164 -10.62 -13.49 -1.69
C ILE A 164 -10.19 -12.67 -0.47
N GLN A 165 -10.36 -11.34 -0.52
CA GLN A 165 -9.78 -10.42 0.45
C GLN A 165 -10.75 -9.34 0.93
N VAL A 166 -10.65 -9.00 2.22
CA VAL A 166 -11.22 -7.78 2.80
C VAL A 166 -10.15 -7.12 3.67
N CYS A 167 -9.99 -5.79 3.55
CA CYS A 167 -9.04 -5.05 4.40
C CYS A 167 -9.54 -5.00 5.86
N ARG A 168 -8.72 -5.46 6.81
CA ARG A 168 -8.98 -5.38 8.26
C ARG A 168 -7.69 -5.01 9.00
N PHE A 169 -7.78 -4.30 10.12
CA PHE A 169 -6.61 -3.79 10.85
C PHE A 169 -5.87 -4.91 11.61
N ILE A 170 -4.53 -4.93 11.53
CA ILE A 170 -3.64 -5.80 12.33
C ILE A 170 -2.73 -4.88 13.15
N CYS A 171 -2.85 -4.92 14.48
CA CYS A 171 -1.89 -4.32 15.40
C CYS A 171 -0.97 -5.43 15.94
N LEU A 172 0.33 -5.16 16.07
CA LEU A 172 1.24 -5.91 16.95
C LEU A 172 1.44 -5.14 18.25
#